data_AF-A0A1Q7Q2P1-F1
#
_entry.id   AF-A0A1Q7Q2P1-F1
#
_cell.length_a   1.000
_cell.length_b   1.000
_cell.length_c   1.000
_cell.angle_alpha   90.00
_cell.angle_beta   90.00
_cell.angle_gamma   90.00
#
_symmetry.space_group_name_H-M   'P 1'
#
loop_
_entity.id
_entity.type
_entity.pdbx_description
1 polymer ?
#
loop_
_entity_poly.entity_id
_entity_poly.type
_entity_poly.pdbx_seq_one_letter_code
_entity_poly.pdbx_strand_id
1 'polypeptide(L)'
;MNDAAFIAALESGSLPKQLMNHAAHLRLALIYRGEPEKAREVLLKYVDKVGAHVKYNETLTWFWLKAVNAHEGDLAALLETPLADTNLPMRHWSPEVLWSDAARAGWVEPDLRPLPF
;
A
#
# COMPACT_ATOMS: atom_id res chain seq x y z
N MET A 1 11.23 -15.94 -0.25
CA MET A 1 11.12 -15.63 1.20
C MET A 1 9.68 -15.83 1.64
N ASN A 2 9.45 -16.45 2.80
CA ASN A 2 8.10 -16.55 3.39
C ASN A 2 7.66 -15.21 4.02
N ASP A 3 6.43 -15.14 4.53
CA ASP A 3 5.86 -13.89 5.06
C ASP A 3 6.57 -13.40 6.31
N ALA A 4 6.91 -14.30 7.23
CA ALA A 4 7.68 -13.95 8.43
C ALA A 4 9.03 -13.31 8.09
N ALA A 5 9.77 -13.89 7.14
CA ALA A 5 11.05 -13.33 6.68
C ALA A 5 10.87 -12.01 5.92
N PHE A 6 9.77 -11.83 5.19
CA PHE A 6 9.43 -10.58 4.53
C PHE A 6 9.14 -9.47 5.54
N ILE A 7 8.32 -9.72 6.56
CA ILE A 7 8.03 -8.75 7.62
C ILE A 7 9.31 -8.39 8.39
N ALA A 8 10.10 -9.37 8.81
CA ALA A 8 11.37 -9.10 9.49
C ALA A 8 12.34 -8.26 8.63
N ALA A 9 12.34 -8.47 7.31
CA ALA A 9 13.14 -7.66 6.38
C ALA A 9 12.64 -6.21 6.26
N LEU A 10 11.32 -5.98 6.35
CA LEU A 10 10.74 -4.65 6.39
C LEU A 10 11.07 -3.93 7.70
N GLU A 11 10.83 -4.57 8.84
CA GLU A 11 11.05 -3.97 10.16
C GLU A 11 12.53 -3.63 10.42
N SER A 12 13.44 -4.45 9.87
CA SER A 12 14.89 -4.19 9.95
C SER A 12 15.39 -3.20 8.89
N GLY A 13 14.59 -2.86 7.87
CA GLY A 13 15.03 -2.06 6.73
C GLY A 13 15.99 -2.79 5.78
N SER A 14 16.14 -4.12 5.92
CA SER A 14 17.08 -4.92 5.13
C SER A 14 16.54 -5.36 3.77
N LEU A 15 15.23 -5.23 3.53
CA LEU A 15 14.65 -5.47 2.20
C LEU A 15 15.19 -4.42 1.19
N PRO A 16 15.86 -4.83 0.09
CA PRO A 16 16.28 -3.91 -0.95
C PRO A 16 15.12 -3.07 -1.50
N LYS A 17 15.32 -1.77 -1.67
CA LYS A 17 14.28 -0.81 -2.10
C LYS A 17 13.56 -1.23 -3.38
N GLN A 18 14.26 -1.90 -4.30
CA GLN A 18 13.73 -2.38 -5.58
C GLN A 18 12.74 -3.54 -5.42
N LEU A 19 12.85 -4.30 -4.32
CA LEU A 19 11.95 -5.39 -4.00
C LEU A 19 10.66 -4.90 -3.31
N MET A 20 10.64 -3.69 -2.74
CA MET A 20 9.43 -3.06 -2.24
C MET A 20 8.61 -2.43 -3.39
N ASN A 21 8.24 -3.26 -4.36
CA ASN A 21 7.42 -2.89 -5.51
C ASN A 21 5.91 -3.03 -5.21
N HIS A 22 5.04 -2.81 -6.20
CA HIS A 22 3.58 -2.88 -6.01
C HIS A 22 3.13 -4.23 -5.40
N ALA A 23 3.60 -5.34 -5.95
CA ALA A 23 3.26 -6.67 -5.44
C ALA A 23 3.68 -6.87 -3.97
N ALA A 24 4.81 -6.27 -3.54
CA ALA A 24 5.22 -6.30 -2.14
C ALA A 24 4.32 -5.47 -1.23
N HIS A 25 3.79 -4.33 -1.69
CA HIS A 25 2.79 -3.55 -0.94
C HIS A 25 1.48 -4.32 -0.80
N LEU A 26 1.01 -4.95 -1.88
CA LEU A 26 -0.17 -5.81 -1.86
C LEU A 26 0.01 -7.02 -0.95
N ARG A 27 1.20 -7.64 -0.97
CA ARG A 27 1.56 -8.72 -0.04
C ARG A 27 1.49 -8.27 1.41
N LEU A 28 2.04 -7.10 1.74
CA LEU A 28 1.97 -6.54 3.09
C LEU A 28 0.51 -6.33 3.54
N ALA A 29 -0.33 -5.78 2.64
CA ALA A 29 -1.75 -5.60 2.88
C ALA A 29 -2.48 -6.94 3.10
N LEU A 30 -2.11 -7.99 2.36
CA LEU A 30 -2.66 -9.34 2.53
C LEU A 30 -2.25 -9.98 3.86
N ILE A 31 -0.98 -9.85 4.26
CA ILE A 31 -0.46 -10.43 5.52
C ILE A 31 -1.21 -9.87 6.73
N TYR A 32 -1.50 -8.57 6.71
CA TYR A 32 -2.26 -7.90 7.77
C TYR A 32 -3.71 -7.61 7.36
N ARG A 33 -4.33 -8.49 6.58
CA ARG A 33 -5.76 -8.37 6.25
C ARG A 33 -6.58 -8.29 7.54
N GLY A 34 -7.51 -7.33 7.61
CA GLY A 34 -8.28 -7.04 8.82
C GLY A 34 -7.55 -6.21 9.88
N GLU A 35 -6.26 -5.91 9.71
CA GLU A 35 -5.44 -5.10 10.61
C GLU A 35 -4.62 -4.05 9.84
N PRO A 36 -5.26 -3.17 9.04
CA PRO A 36 -4.56 -2.25 8.15
C PRO A 36 -3.60 -1.29 8.90
N GLU A 37 -3.91 -0.95 10.15
CA GLU A 37 -3.04 -0.13 11.01
C GLU A 37 -1.67 -0.80 11.23
N LYS A 38 -1.63 -2.13 11.39
CA LYS A 38 -0.37 -2.88 11.54
C LYS A 38 0.44 -2.90 10.25
N ALA A 39 -0.22 -3.11 9.10
CA ALA A 39 0.47 -3.01 7.80
C ALA A 39 1.09 -1.62 7.60
N ARG A 40 0.32 -0.56 7.93
CA ARG A 40 0.80 0.81 7.86
C ARG A 40 2.00 1.04 8.79
N GLU A 41 1.94 0.56 10.03
CA GLU A 41 3.05 0.68 10.99
C GLU A 41 4.33 0.02 10.46
N VAL A 42 4.24 -1.21 9.96
CA VAL A 42 5.38 -1.93 9.37
C VAL A 42 5.95 -1.19 8.15
N LEU A 43 5.07 -0.67 7.28
CA LEU A 43 5.49 0.09 6.11
C LEU A 43 6.23 1.38 6.52
N LEU A 44 5.70 2.12 7.51
CA LEU A 44 6.35 3.34 8.00
C LEU A 44 7.70 3.04 8.65
N LYS A 45 7.81 2.00 9.48
CA LYS A 45 9.11 1.55 10.02
C LYS A 45 10.12 1.29 8.90
N TYR A 46 9.69 0.61 7.83
CA TYR A 46 10.55 0.37 6.67
C TYR A 46 10.97 1.68 5.98
N VAL A 47 10.00 2.56 5.70
CA VAL A 47 10.21 3.87 5.06
C VAL A 47 11.22 4.72 5.84
N ASP A 48 11.11 4.76 7.17
CA ASP A 48 12.01 5.45 8.07
C ASP A 48 13.43 4.89 7.96
N LYS A 49 13.58 3.56 8.10
CA LYS A 49 14.87 2.87 8.07
C LYS A 49 15.61 3.06 6.76
N VAL A 50 14.89 3.12 5.65
CA VAL A 50 15.50 3.26 4.31
C VAL A 50 15.52 4.71 3.80
N GLY A 51 15.02 5.67 4.59
CA GLY A 51 14.98 7.09 4.24
C GLY A 51 14.14 7.40 2.99
N ALA A 52 12.96 6.79 2.87
CA ALA A 52 12.11 6.89 1.67
C ALA A 52 10.85 7.75 1.84
N HIS A 53 10.79 8.63 2.84
CA HIS A 53 9.61 9.48 3.12
C HIS A 53 9.11 10.28 1.91
N VAL A 54 10.01 10.73 1.03
CA VAL A 54 9.65 11.44 -0.20
C VAL A 54 8.79 10.59 -1.14
N LYS A 55 8.88 9.26 -1.07
CA LYS A 55 8.04 8.34 -1.86
C LYS A 55 6.75 7.93 -1.16
N TYR A 56 6.61 8.22 0.13
CA TYR A 56 5.42 7.86 0.90
C TYR A 56 4.22 8.76 0.55
N ASN A 57 3.04 8.16 0.45
CA ASN A 57 1.78 8.85 0.26
C ASN A 57 0.71 8.14 1.11
N GLU A 58 0.24 8.80 2.16
CA GLU A 58 -0.70 8.25 3.13
C GLU A 58 -2.03 7.81 2.48
N THR A 59 -2.59 8.62 1.59
CA THR A 59 -3.84 8.30 0.88
C THR A 59 -3.69 7.03 0.03
N LEU A 60 -2.61 6.92 -0.74
CA LEU A 60 -2.33 5.72 -1.55
C LEU A 60 -2.14 4.48 -0.68
N THR A 61 -1.40 4.59 0.42
CA THR A 61 -1.23 3.48 1.37
C THR A 61 -2.59 2.99 1.86
N TRP A 62 -3.43 3.86 2.40
CA TRP A 62 -4.75 3.49 2.88
C TRP A 62 -5.68 2.94 1.80
N PHE A 63 -5.62 3.47 0.58
CA PHE A 63 -6.39 2.95 -0.54
C PHE A 63 -6.08 1.46 -0.74
N TRP A 64 -4.80 1.09 -0.83
CA TRP A 64 -4.41 -0.30 -1.05
C TRP A 64 -4.76 -1.20 0.14
N LEU A 65 -4.54 -0.74 1.37
CA LEU A 65 -4.89 -1.51 2.56
C LEU A 65 -6.39 -1.83 2.62
N LYS A 66 -7.25 -0.87 2.28
CA LYS A 66 -8.71 -1.06 2.24
C LYS A 66 -9.14 -1.91 1.03
N ALA A 67 -8.61 -1.64 -0.17
CA ALA A 67 -8.98 -2.35 -1.38
C ALA A 67 -8.62 -3.85 -1.33
N VAL A 68 -7.49 -4.18 -0.73
CA VAL A 68 -7.04 -5.57 -0.54
C VAL A 68 -7.85 -6.29 0.54
N ASN A 69 -8.46 -5.57 1.49
CA ASN A 69 -9.16 -6.18 2.62
C ASN A 69 -10.32 -7.09 2.20
N ALA A 70 -11.01 -6.74 1.11
CA ALA A 70 -12.13 -7.50 0.57
C ALA A 70 -11.72 -8.65 -0.37
N HIS A 71 -10.44 -8.77 -0.72
CA HIS A 71 -9.97 -9.87 -1.57
C HIS A 71 -9.92 -11.17 -0.76
N GLU A 72 -10.47 -12.26 -1.31
CA GLU A 72 -10.29 -13.60 -0.77
C GLU A 72 -9.26 -14.35 -1.63
N GLY A 73 -8.24 -14.94 -1.01
CA GLY A 73 -7.13 -15.58 -1.72
C GLY A 73 -5.75 -15.08 -1.29
N ASP A 74 -4.73 -15.64 -1.94
CA ASP A 74 -3.33 -15.30 -1.76
C ASP A 74 -2.86 -14.21 -2.74
N LEU A 75 -1.58 -13.86 -2.70
CA LEU A 75 -1.03 -12.85 -3.60
C LEU A 75 -1.13 -13.24 -5.08
N ALA A 76 -0.99 -14.52 -5.41
CA ALA A 76 -1.06 -14.96 -6.80
C ALA A 76 -2.48 -14.73 -7.35
N ALA A 77 -3.50 -15.13 -6.60
CA ALA A 77 -4.90 -14.87 -6.95
C ALA A 77 -5.19 -13.36 -7.04
N LEU A 78 -4.64 -12.55 -6.12
CA LEU A 78 -4.84 -11.10 -6.12
C LEU A 78 -4.25 -10.43 -7.37
N LEU A 79 -3.09 -10.88 -7.83
CA LEU A 79 -2.41 -10.31 -9.00
C LEU A 79 -3.14 -10.60 -10.33
N GLU A 80 -4.08 -11.53 -10.34
CA GLU A 80 -4.98 -11.79 -11.47
C GLU A 80 -6.24 -10.89 -11.45
N THR A 81 -6.39 -10.02 -10.44
CA THR A 81 -7.52 -9.09 -10.31
C THR A 81 -7.15 -7.67 -10.74
N PRO A 82 -8.14 -6.76 -10.91
CA PRO A 82 -7.86 -5.34 -11.14
C PRO A 82 -7.00 -4.66 -10.06
N LEU A 83 -6.84 -5.24 -8.86
CA LEU A 83 -5.96 -4.71 -7.81
C LEU A 83 -4.47 -4.75 -8.21
N ALA A 84 -4.10 -5.52 -9.23
CA ALA A 84 -2.75 -5.53 -9.77
C ALA A 84 -2.40 -4.24 -10.55
N ASP A 85 -3.39 -3.49 -11.03
CA ASP A 85 -3.20 -2.26 -11.80
C ASP A 85 -2.78 -1.11 -10.87
N THR A 86 -1.52 -0.68 -10.95
CA THR A 86 -0.98 0.42 -10.13
C THR A 86 -1.71 1.75 -10.35
N ASN A 87 -2.39 1.91 -11.47
CA ASN A 87 -3.13 3.13 -11.80
C ASN A 87 -4.59 3.11 -11.28
N LEU A 88 -5.02 2.04 -10.60
CA LEU A 88 -6.37 1.93 -10.07
C LEU A 88 -6.82 3.14 -9.22
N PRO A 89 -5.98 3.73 -8.33
CA PRO A 89 -6.36 4.94 -7.59
C PRO A 89 -6.74 6.12 -8.49
N MET A 90 -6.10 6.26 -9.67
CA MET A 90 -6.34 7.40 -10.58
C MET A 90 -7.73 7.39 -11.22
N ARG A 91 -8.52 6.33 -11.00
CA ARG A 91 -9.95 6.31 -11.38
C ARG A 91 -10.85 7.05 -10.40
N HIS A 92 -10.35 7.31 -9.19
CA HIS A 92 -11.09 7.88 -8.06
C HIS A 92 -10.61 9.27 -7.67
N TRP A 93 -9.30 9.54 -7.81
CA TRP A 93 -8.73 10.86 -7.55
C TRP A 93 -8.17 11.51 -8.80
N SER A 94 -8.33 12.83 -8.89
CA SER A 94 -7.57 13.66 -9.82
C SER A 94 -6.08 13.67 -9.45
N PRO A 95 -5.17 13.87 -10.41
CA PRO A 95 -3.75 14.04 -10.12
C PRO A 95 -3.48 15.17 -9.12
N GLU A 96 -4.23 16.28 -9.21
CA GLU A 96 -4.08 17.45 -8.35
C GLU A 96 -4.33 17.11 -6.88
N VAL A 97 -5.35 16.30 -6.60
CA VAL A 97 -5.66 15.85 -5.23
C VAL A 97 -4.68 14.77 -4.78
N LEU A 98 -4.48 13.73 -5.58
CA LEU A 98 -3.74 12.53 -5.17
C LEU A 98 -2.26 12.81 -4.88
N TRP A 99 -1.67 13.79 -5.58
CA TRP A 99 -0.26 14.17 -5.42
C TRP A 99 -0.05 15.40 -4.54
N SER A 100 -1.10 15.92 -3.90
CA SER A 100 -1.02 17.04 -2.97
C SER A 100 -0.29 16.67 -1.67
N ASP A 101 0.24 17.68 -0.96
CA ASP A 101 0.81 17.50 0.38
C ASP A 101 -0.23 16.97 1.37
N ALA A 102 -1.50 17.35 1.21
CA ALA A 102 -2.59 16.84 2.04
C ALA A 102 -2.77 15.33 1.87
N ALA A 103 -2.81 14.83 0.64
CA ALA A 103 -2.94 13.39 0.37
C ALA A 103 -1.68 12.61 0.81
N ARG A 104 -0.51 13.24 0.77
CA ARG A 104 0.74 12.65 1.27
C ARG A 104 0.77 12.54 2.78
N ALA A 105 0.22 13.51 3.50
CA ALA A 105 0.23 13.59 4.95
C ALA A 105 -0.97 12.90 5.64
N GLY A 106 -2.09 12.76 4.94
CA GLY A 106 -3.36 12.28 5.48
C GLY A 106 -4.24 11.62 4.42
N TRP A 107 -5.32 10.96 4.87
CA TRP A 107 -6.36 10.49 3.96
C TRP A 107 -7.17 11.68 3.42
N VAL A 108 -7.36 11.72 2.10
CA VAL A 108 -8.24 12.66 1.42
C VAL A 108 -9.27 11.87 0.60
N GLU A 109 -10.54 12.26 0.69
CA GLU A 109 -11.62 11.61 -0.06
C GLU A 109 -11.46 11.76 -1.59
N PRO A 110 -11.92 10.78 -2.38
CA PRO A 110 -11.86 10.85 -3.84
C PRO A 110 -12.77 11.95 -4.41
N ASP A 111 -12.26 12.69 -5.38
CA ASP A 111 -12.94 13.82 -6.02
C ASP A 111 -13.53 13.49 -7.40
N LEU A 112 -13.17 12.35 -8.01
CA LEU A 112 -13.71 11.92 -9.31
C LEU A 112 -14.83 10.88 -9.18
N ARG A 113 -14.61 9.83 -8.39
CA ARG A 113 -15.57 8.72 -8.23
C ARG A 113 -15.48 8.10 -6.84
N PRO A 114 -16.61 7.71 -6.23
CA PRO A 114 -16.60 7.01 -4.94
C PRO A 114 -15.83 5.69 -5.03
N LEU A 115 -15.29 5.25 -3.90
CA LEU A 115 -14.60 3.96 -3.78
C LEU A 115 -15.63 2.81 -3.79
N PRO A 116 -15.26 1.62 -4.29
CA PRO A 116 -16.18 0.49 -4.42
C PRO A 116 -16.30 -0.36 -3.14
N PHE A 117 -15.77 0.11 -2.01
CA PHE A 117 -15.71 -0.62 -0.74
C PHE A 117 -16.10 0.29 0.44
#